data_AF-A0AAQ3KLP9-F1
#
_entry.id   AF-A0AAQ3KLP9-F1
#
_cell.length_a   1.000
_cell.length_b   1.000
_cell.length_c   1.000
_cell.angle_alpha   90.00
_cell.angle_beta   90.00
_cell.angle_gamma   90.00
#
_symmetry.space_group_name_H-M   'P 1'
#
loop_
_entity.id
_entity.type
_entity.pdbx_description
1 polymer ?
#
loop_
_entity_poly.entity_id
_entity_poly.type
_entity_poly.pdbx_seq_one_letter_code
_entity_poly.pdbx_strand_id
1 'polypeptide(L)'
;MAKLARSYIWKGSKLPIAAAVVTAFLFAAFKYREDIKSLAEYTWWQYKTTLFEADYSALSEAANVSVPETYDLAHDDWVFDDVDYPLYQEDRCEFMSRQVSCLQNGHSDTMYQKWRWQPKDFSLPKLVYTQISLLVSV
;
A
#
# COMPACT_ATOMS: atom_id res chain seq x y z
N MET A 1 -65.15 36.07 17.76
CA MET A 1 -63.85 36.26 17.08
C MET A 1 -63.01 35.01 17.33
N ALA A 2 -62.94 34.08 16.39
CA ALA A 2 -62.25 32.80 16.57
C ALA A 2 -61.20 32.59 15.46
N LYS A 3 -60.17 31.82 15.83
CA LYS A 3 -59.24 31.05 14.96
C LYS A 3 -58.10 31.81 14.27
N LEU A 4 -56.94 31.89 14.93
CA LEU A 4 -55.59 31.72 14.36
C LEU A 4 -54.72 31.25 15.55
N ALA A 5 -53.91 30.20 15.56
CA ALA A 5 -53.36 29.34 14.54
C ALA A 5 -53.04 27.99 15.22
N ARG A 6 -53.61 26.89 14.73
CA ARG A 6 -53.16 25.54 15.12
C ARG A 6 -53.38 24.57 13.98
N SER A 7 -52.82 24.88 12.82
CA SER A 7 -52.98 24.08 11.61
C SER A 7 -51.67 23.85 10.86
N TYR A 8 -50.54 23.75 11.59
CA TYR A 8 -49.26 23.34 10.99
C TYR A 8 -48.69 22.03 11.56
N ILE A 9 -49.55 21.13 12.07
CA ILE A 9 -49.09 19.82 12.55
C ILE A 9 -50.11 18.77 12.15
N TRP A 10 -50.22 18.48 10.86
CA TRP A 10 -50.64 17.17 10.36
C TRP A 10 -50.54 17.12 8.84
N LYS A 11 -49.42 16.62 8.31
CA LYS A 11 -49.37 16.16 6.91
C LYS A 11 -48.50 14.91 6.81
N GLY A 12 -49.18 13.76 6.83
CA GLY A 12 -48.75 12.49 6.22
C GLY A 12 -47.51 11.81 6.78
N SER A 13 -47.70 10.89 7.72
CA SER A 13 -46.72 9.99 8.35
C SER A 13 -45.93 9.04 7.43
N LYS A 14 -46.15 9.06 6.10
CA LYS A 14 -45.46 8.22 5.12
C LYS A 14 -44.24 8.91 4.46
N LEU A 15 -44.28 10.23 4.33
CA LEU A 15 -43.16 11.05 3.83
C LEU A 15 -41.89 10.98 4.72
N PRO A 16 -41.98 11.04 6.07
CA PRO A 16 -40.79 10.99 6.91
C PRO A 16 -40.14 9.60 6.91
N ILE A 17 -40.93 8.53 6.84
CA ILE A 17 -40.40 7.16 6.78
C ILE A 17 -39.71 6.91 5.44
N ALA A 18 -40.33 7.30 4.33
CA ALA A 18 -39.71 7.17 3.01
C ALA A 18 -38.41 7.99 2.92
N ALA A 19 -38.39 9.22 3.46
CA ALA A 19 -37.19 10.04 3.51
C ALA A 19 -36.09 9.41 4.39
N ALA A 20 -36.44 8.84 5.54
CA ALA A 20 -35.48 8.14 6.40
C ALA A 20 -34.88 6.91 5.71
N VAL A 21 -35.70 6.11 5.01
CA VAL A 21 -35.25 4.93 4.26
C VAL A 21 -34.33 5.34 3.11
N VAL A 22 -34.70 6.35 2.32
CA VAL A 22 -33.86 6.85 1.21
C VAL A 22 -32.54 7.39 1.73
N THR A 23 -32.56 8.16 2.82
CA THR A 23 -31.34 8.69 3.44
C THR A 23 -30.44 7.57 3.94
N ALA A 24 -30.97 6.57 4.64
CA ALA A 24 -30.21 5.41 5.08
C ALA A 24 -29.59 4.63 3.91
N PHE A 25 -30.35 4.44 2.81
CA PHE A 25 -29.86 3.77 1.60
C PHE A 25 -28.71 4.54 0.93
N LEU A 26 -28.83 5.87 0.83
CA LEU A 26 -27.79 6.73 0.26
C LEU A 26 -26.53 6.75 1.13
N PHE A 27 -26.68 6.81 2.46
CA PHE A 27 -25.56 6.72 3.40
C PHE A 27 -24.86 5.36 3.33
N ALA A 28 -25.62 4.26 3.26
CA ALA A 28 -25.06 2.93 3.04
C ALA A 28 -24.31 2.88 1.70
N ALA A 29 -24.94 3.28 0.60
CA ALA A 29 -24.32 3.27 -0.71
C ALA A 29 -23.06 4.15 -0.79
N PHE A 30 -22.99 5.27 -0.06
CA PHE A 30 -21.82 6.13 0.02
C PHE A 30 -20.71 5.47 0.87
N LYS A 31 -21.05 4.99 2.07
CA LYS A 31 -20.12 4.30 2.97
C LYS A 31 -19.52 3.05 2.33
N TYR A 32 -20.34 2.24 1.66
CA TYR A 32 -19.91 1.00 1.01
C TYR A 32 -19.33 1.21 -0.39
N ARG A 33 -19.42 2.40 -0.99
CA ARG A 33 -18.81 2.67 -2.31
C ARG A 33 -17.29 2.63 -2.26
N GLU A 34 -16.71 2.97 -1.11
CA GLU A 34 -15.26 2.94 -0.88
C GLU A 34 -14.78 1.54 -0.47
N ASP A 35 -15.53 0.85 0.39
CA ASP A 35 -15.19 -0.51 0.81
C ASP A 35 -15.25 -1.55 -0.34
N ILE A 36 -16.11 -1.37 -1.34
CA ILE A 36 -16.17 -2.30 -2.50
C ILE A 36 -14.88 -2.22 -3.35
N LYS A 37 -14.26 -1.04 -3.45
CA LYS A 37 -12.97 -0.90 -4.14
C LYS A 37 -11.85 -1.57 -3.35
N SER A 38 -11.85 -1.40 -2.02
CA SER A 38 -10.95 -2.10 -1.10
C SER A 38 -11.12 -3.62 -1.19
N LEU A 39 -12.36 -4.11 -1.26
CA LEU A 39 -12.64 -5.54 -1.42
C LEU A 39 -12.11 -6.06 -2.77
N ALA A 40 -12.32 -5.33 -3.86
CA ALA A 40 -11.80 -5.70 -5.18
C ALA A 40 -10.26 -5.61 -5.27
N GLU A 41 -9.66 -4.59 -4.66
CA GLU A 41 -8.20 -4.47 -4.53
C GLU A 41 -7.63 -5.57 -3.65
N TYR A 42 -8.33 -5.98 -2.59
CA TYR A 42 -7.92 -7.08 -1.73
C TYR A 42 -7.96 -8.43 -2.49
N THR A 43 -9.02 -8.72 -3.25
CA THR A 43 -9.06 -9.93 -4.10
C THR A 43 -8.00 -9.87 -5.21
N TRP A 44 -7.75 -8.70 -5.80
CA TRP A 44 -6.70 -8.52 -6.80
C TRP A 44 -5.29 -8.70 -6.21
N TRP A 45 -5.05 -8.23 -4.99
CA TRP A 45 -3.81 -8.48 -4.25
C TRP A 45 -3.61 -9.97 -3.99
N GLN A 46 -4.65 -10.69 -3.53
CA GLN A 46 -4.57 -12.14 -3.30
C GLN A 46 -4.23 -12.91 -4.59
N TYR A 47 -4.82 -12.52 -5.73
CA TYR A 47 -4.50 -13.10 -7.04
C TYR A 47 -3.09 -12.76 -7.51
N LYS A 48 -2.65 -11.51 -7.29
CA LYS A 48 -1.28 -11.08 -7.64
C LYS A 48 -0.23 -11.83 -6.82
N THR A 49 -0.49 -12.09 -5.54
CA THR A 49 0.44 -12.83 -4.66
C THR A 49 0.67 -14.25 -5.16
N THR A 50 -0.38 -14.97 -5.57
CA THR A 50 -0.24 -16.36 -6.06
C THR A 50 0.49 -16.44 -7.39
N LEU A 51 0.29 -15.45 -8.28
CA LEU A 51 1.06 -15.36 -9.53
C LEU A 51 2.53 -15.02 -9.27
N PHE A 52 2.82 -14.13 -8.32
CA PHE A 52 4.19 -13.75 -7.96
C PHE A 52 4.97 -14.93 -7.37
N GLU A 53 4.33 -15.78 -6.56
CA GLU A 53 4.97 -16.96 -5.97
C GLU A 53 5.33 -18.01 -7.04
N ALA A 54 4.51 -18.17 -8.08
CA ALA A 54 4.81 -19.03 -9.22
C ALA A 54 5.98 -18.49 -10.07
N ASP A 55 6.04 -17.19 -10.32
CA ASP A 55 7.12 -16.58 -11.11
C ASP A 55 8.45 -16.53 -10.33
N TYR A 56 8.42 -16.26 -9.03
CA TYR A 56 9.59 -16.30 -8.15
C TYR A 56 10.24 -17.69 -8.13
N SER A 57 9.43 -18.76 -8.10
CA SER A 57 9.96 -20.14 -8.16
C SER A 57 10.73 -20.39 -9.47
N ALA A 58 10.21 -19.95 -10.61
CA ALA A 58 10.86 -20.07 -11.91
C ALA A 58 12.12 -19.18 -12.04
N LEU A 59 12.09 -17.97 -11.46
CA LEU A 59 13.23 -17.05 -11.48
C LEU A 59 14.35 -17.49 -10.53
N SER A 60 14.04 -18.08 -9.38
CA SER A 60 15.03 -18.62 -8.45
C SER A 60 15.86 -19.74 -9.08
N GLU A 61 15.23 -20.56 -9.93
CA GLU A 61 15.89 -21.62 -10.69
C GLU A 61 16.79 -21.06 -11.80
N ALA A 62 16.38 -19.95 -12.44
CA ALA A 62 17.16 -19.27 -13.46
C ALA A 62 18.34 -18.43 -12.93
N ALA A 63 18.23 -17.90 -11.69
CA ALA A 63 19.21 -16.98 -11.14
C ALA A 63 20.46 -17.64 -10.51
N ASN A 64 20.46 -18.97 -10.27
CA ASN A 64 21.52 -19.69 -9.54
C ASN A 64 21.96 -19.00 -8.22
N VAL A 65 21.08 -18.20 -7.60
CA VAL A 65 21.32 -17.62 -6.28
C VAL A 65 20.84 -18.65 -5.27
N SER A 66 21.68 -19.64 -5.02
CA SER A 66 21.50 -20.50 -3.85
C SER A 66 21.86 -19.65 -2.64
N VAL A 67 20.86 -19.12 -1.94
CA VAL A 67 21.01 -18.82 -0.51
C VAL A 67 20.80 -20.16 0.18
N PRO A 68 21.85 -20.77 0.77
CA PRO A 68 21.67 -22.03 1.50
C PRO A 68 20.58 -21.88 2.55
N GLU A 69 19.72 -22.89 2.65
CA GLU A 69 18.60 -22.97 3.60
C GLU A 69 19.05 -22.81 5.07
N THR A 70 20.35 -22.96 5.33
CA THR A 70 21.00 -22.83 6.64
C THR A 70 21.55 -21.44 6.95
N TYR A 71 21.52 -20.49 6.01
CA TYR A 71 22.05 -19.15 6.27
C TYR A 71 21.04 -18.24 6.96
N ASP A 72 21.48 -17.68 8.07
CA ASP A 72 20.70 -16.80 8.90
C ASP A 72 20.77 -15.36 8.36
N LEU A 73 19.71 -14.94 7.69
CA LEU A 73 19.56 -13.57 7.18
C LEU A 73 19.29 -12.53 8.28
N ALA A 74 18.92 -12.98 9.49
CA ALA A 74 18.45 -12.12 10.56
C ALA A 74 19.57 -11.70 11.52
N HIS A 75 20.72 -12.36 11.52
CA HIS A 75 21.77 -12.19 12.53
C HIS A 75 23.05 -11.56 11.99
N ASP A 76 23.02 -10.25 11.73
CA ASP A 76 24.15 -9.57 11.12
C ASP A 76 24.31 -8.11 11.59
N ASP A 77 25.20 -7.39 10.90
CA ASP A 77 25.60 -6.02 11.23
C ASP A 77 25.20 -5.03 10.12
N TRP A 78 24.92 -3.80 10.53
CA TRP A 78 24.76 -2.66 9.62
C TRP A 78 26.13 -2.14 9.20
N VAL A 79 26.35 -2.03 7.89
CA VAL A 79 27.57 -1.50 7.29
C VAL A 79 27.25 -0.20 6.56
N PHE A 80 28.06 0.82 6.78
CA PHE A 80 27.92 2.11 6.09
C PHE A 80 28.55 2.02 4.69
N ASP A 81 27.76 2.36 3.67
CA ASP A 81 28.14 2.29 2.26
C ASP A 81 27.67 3.57 1.56
N ASP A 82 28.62 4.46 1.24
CA ASP A 82 28.32 5.73 0.57
C ASP A 82 28.50 5.69 -0.95
N VAL A 83 28.96 4.54 -1.49
CA VAL A 83 29.22 4.34 -2.91
C VAL A 83 28.00 3.73 -3.58
N ASP A 84 27.44 2.67 -2.98
CA ASP A 84 26.35 1.90 -3.59
C ASP A 84 24.96 2.28 -3.06
N TYR A 85 24.85 2.97 -1.91
CA TYR A 85 23.58 3.35 -1.29
C TYR A 85 23.33 4.88 -1.31
N PRO A 86 22.06 5.31 -1.43
CA PRO A 86 20.84 4.50 -1.46
C PRO A 86 20.56 3.86 -2.84
N LEU A 87 19.82 2.75 -2.82
CA LEU A 87 19.42 2.02 -4.03
C LEU A 87 18.50 2.86 -4.96
N TYR A 88 17.77 3.81 -4.40
CA TYR A 88 16.92 4.76 -5.12
C TYR A 88 16.95 6.11 -4.41
N GLN A 89 16.65 7.18 -5.14
CA GLN A 89 16.50 8.52 -4.56
C GLN A 89 15.02 8.82 -4.30
N GLU A 90 14.70 9.36 -3.12
CA GLU A 90 13.31 9.68 -2.73
C GLU A 90 12.61 10.63 -3.71
N ASP A 91 13.35 11.56 -4.32
CA ASP A 91 12.84 12.55 -5.28
C ASP A 91 12.51 11.97 -6.67
N ARG A 92 13.10 10.83 -7.03
CA ARG A 92 12.87 10.16 -8.32
C ARG A 92 11.71 9.16 -8.30
N CYS A 93 11.21 8.79 -7.12
CA CYS A 93 10.14 7.81 -6.99
C CYS A 93 8.76 8.49 -6.99
N GLU A 94 8.10 8.56 -8.14
CA GLU A 94 6.78 9.21 -8.29
C GLU A 94 5.67 8.56 -7.44
N PHE A 95 5.82 7.27 -7.13
CA PHE A 95 4.85 6.51 -6.32
C PHE A 95 5.05 6.68 -4.81
N MET A 96 6.06 7.43 -4.39
CA MET A 96 6.36 7.64 -2.97
C MET A 96 5.29 8.53 -2.33
N SER A 97 4.66 8.03 -1.26
CA SER A 97 3.65 8.81 -0.53
C SER A 97 4.31 9.83 0.41
N ARG A 98 3.59 10.91 0.73
CA ARG A 98 4.08 11.92 1.68
C ARG A 98 4.44 11.33 3.05
N GLN A 99 3.78 10.26 3.49
CA GLN A 99 4.03 9.66 4.80
C GLN A 99 5.45 9.10 4.94
N VAL A 100 6.07 8.70 3.82
CA VAL A 100 7.41 8.08 3.79
C VAL A 100 8.47 8.95 3.09
N SER A 101 8.10 10.16 2.65
CA SER A 101 9.00 11.10 1.96
C SER A 101 9.72 12.02 2.96
N CYS A 102 10.61 11.46 3.79
CA CYS A 102 11.25 12.19 4.88
C CYS A 102 11.98 13.45 4.42
N LEU A 103 12.74 13.37 3.33
CA LEU A 103 13.48 14.52 2.81
C LEU A 103 12.54 15.63 2.31
N GLN A 104 11.47 15.24 1.62
CA GLN A 104 10.45 16.20 1.14
C GLN A 104 9.66 16.83 2.30
N ASN A 105 9.53 16.12 3.42
CA ASN A 105 8.90 16.62 4.65
C ASN A 105 9.83 17.53 5.48
N GLY A 106 11.02 17.85 4.99
CA GLY A 106 11.95 18.80 5.62
C GLY A 106 13.01 18.15 6.51
N HIS A 107 13.14 16.82 6.52
CA HIS A 107 14.28 16.18 7.17
C HIS A 107 15.56 16.43 6.37
N SER A 108 16.60 16.97 7.02
CA SER A 108 17.86 17.31 6.37
C SER A 108 18.94 16.22 6.43
N ASP A 109 18.76 15.16 7.22
CA ASP A 109 19.76 14.10 7.35
C ASP A 109 19.54 13.03 6.28
N THR A 110 20.59 12.68 5.55
CA THR A 110 20.58 11.62 4.53
C THR A 110 21.43 10.41 4.93
N MET A 111 22.10 10.45 6.08
CA MET A 111 23.03 9.38 6.49
C MET A 111 22.33 8.06 6.75
N TYR A 112 21.08 8.09 7.21
CA TYR A 112 20.28 6.88 7.43
C TYR A 112 20.10 6.05 6.15
N GLN A 113 20.09 6.69 4.98
CA GLN A 113 19.88 6.02 3.69
C GLN A 113 21.11 5.25 3.19
N LYS A 114 22.27 5.48 3.82
CA LYS A 114 23.58 4.92 3.43
C LYS A 114 23.95 3.66 4.20
N TRP A 115 23.06 3.15 5.04
CA TRP A 115 23.29 1.92 5.78
C TRP A 115 22.75 0.72 5.01
N ARG A 116 23.57 -0.31 4.90
CA ARG A 116 23.28 -1.57 4.24
C ARG A 116 23.34 -2.71 5.24
N TRP A 117 22.38 -3.61 5.16
CA TRP A 117 22.44 -4.88 5.88
C TRP A 117 23.42 -5.83 5.17
N GLN A 118 24.38 -6.39 5.91
CA GLN A 118 25.42 -7.26 5.35
C GLN A 118 25.51 -8.56 6.15
N PRO A 119 25.08 -9.69 5.57
CA PRO A 119 25.25 -10.96 6.22
C PRO A 119 26.70 -11.36 6.47
N LYS A 120 26.97 -12.03 7.59
CA LYS A 120 28.34 -12.43 7.97
C LYS A 120 28.98 -13.36 6.97
N ASP A 121 28.17 -14.26 6.43
CA ASP A 121 28.68 -15.41 5.71
C ASP A 121 28.50 -15.31 4.19
N PHE A 122 27.75 -14.31 3.70
CA PHE A 122 27.61 -14.06 2.28
C PHE A 122 27.18 -12.62 1.99
N SER A 123 27.38 -12.17 0.75
CA SER A 123 26.95 -10.85 0.29
C SER A 123 25.63 -10.95 -0.46
N LEU A 124 24.66 -10.11 -0.09
CA LEU A 124 23.39 -10.03 -0.81
C LEU A 124 23.62 -9.53 -2.25
N PRO A 125 22.94 -10.13 -3.24
CA PRO A 125 23.02 -9.64 -4.62
C PRO A 125 22.46 -8.22 -4.70
N LYS A 126 23.08 -7.37 -5.52
CA LYS A 126 22.56 -6.03 -5.79
C LYS A 126 21.22 -6.15 -6.52
N LEU A 127 20.20 -5.44 -6.03
CA LEU A 127 18.92 -5.37 -6.70
C LEU A 127 19.09 -4.63 -8.03
N VAL A 128 19.08 -5.37 -9.14
CA VAL A 128 19.06 -4.80 -10.50
C VAL A 128 17.59 -4.67 -10.91
N TYR A 129 17.08 -3.43 -10.90
CA TYR A 129 15.68 -3.09 -11.20
C TYR A 129 15.15 -3.61 -12.56
N THR A 130 16.04 -3.99 -13.47
CA THR A 130 15.67 -4.54 -14.78
C THR A 130 14.93 -5.88 -14.71
N GLN A 131 15.06 -6.64 -13.62
CA GLN A 131 14.32 -7.90 -13.44
C GLN A 131 12.94 -7.73 -12.79
N ILE A 132 12.70 -6.63 -12.06
CA ILE A 132 11.42 -6.39 -11.36
C ILE A 132 10.43 -5.60 -12.25
N SER A 133 10.94 -4.78 -13.18
CA SER A 133 10.09 -3.95 -14.06
C SER A 133 9.27 -4.75 -15.09
N LEU A 134 9.61 -6.01 -15.33
CA LEU A 134 8.81 -6.91 -16.18
C LEU A 134 7.54 -7.42 -15.48
N LEU A 135 7.40 -7.26 -14.15
CA LEU A 135 6.28 -7.79 -13.35
C LEU A 135 5.24 -6.74 -12.94
N VAL A 136 5.48 -5.47 -13.19
CA VAL A 136 4.55 -4.37 -12.84
C VAL A 136 3.93 -3.72 -14.08
N SER A 137 4.25 -4.21 -15.27
CA SER A 137 3.74 -3.71 -16.56
C SER A 137 2.61 -4.58 -17.13
N VAL A 138 1.60 -4.91 -16.33
CA VAL A 138 0.28 -5.39 -16.79
C VAL A 138 -0.81 -4.78 -15.93
#